data_AF-A0A8I1Q1Q9-F1
#
_entry.id   AF-A0A8I1Q1Q9-F1
#
_cell.length_a   1.000
_cell.length_b   1.000
_cell.length_c   1.000
_cell.angle_alpha   90.00
_cell.angle_beta   90.00
_cell.angle_gamma   90.00
#
_symmetry.space_group_name_H-M   'P 1'
#
loop_
_entity.id
_entity.type
_entity.pdbx_description
1 polymer ?
#
loop_
_entity_poly.entity_id
_entity_poly.type
_entity_poly.pdbx_seq_one_letter_code
_entity_poly.pdbx_strand_id
1 'polypeptide(L)'
;MDVRVSVWRVRGTTDRGARPLCLAALTEVALRDGVAPLIIERDELLERADRQLIAAALRDHPEAELRYAHVAPHEKPPLWVSDAVARGYSNGGDWVRHVEAIVESRVTRL
;
A
#
# COMPACT_ATOMS: atom_id res chain seq x y z
N MET A 1 -17.91 3.45 8.62
CA MET A 1 -16.99 3.73 7.51
C MET A 1 -16.94 2.47 6.68
N ASP A 2 -17.38 2.50 5.41
CA ASP A 2 -17.27 1.34 4.53
C ASP A 2 -15.87 1.32 3.93
N VAL A 3 -15.03 0.39 4.38
CA VAL A 3 -13.63 0.29 4.01
C VAL A 3 -13.34 -1.14 3.63
N ARG A 4 -12.62 -1.29 2.52
CA ARG A 4 -12.09 -2.56 2.07
C ARG A 4 -10.59 -2.49 2.13
N VAL A 5 -9.97 -3.49 2.77
CA VAL A 5 -8.52 -3.57 2.89
C VAL A 5 -8.00 -4.76 2.11
N SER A 6 -6.99 -4.52 1.26
CA SER A 6 -6.16 -5.56 0.65
C SER A 6 -4.75 -5.48 1.24
N VAL A 7 -4.11 -6.63 1.45
CA VAL A 7 -2.79 -6.71 2.08
C VAL A 7 -1.82 -7.44 1.18
N TRP A 8 -0.67 -6.82 0.90
CA TRP A 8 0.47 -7.46 0.25
C TRP A 8 1.54 -7.77 1.30
N ARG A 9 2.03 -9.01 1.30
CA ARG A 9 3.03 -9.46 2.27
C ARG A 9 4.13 -10.25 1.60
N VAL A 10 5.36 -9.78 1.79
CA VAL A 10 6.58 -10.51 1.43
C VAL A 10 7.13 -11.19 2.69
N ARG A 11 7.74 -12.36 2.56
CA ARG A 11 8.45 -13.06 3.65
C ARG A 11 9.89 -13.38 3.25
N GLY A 12 10.76 -13.57 4.22
CA GLY A 12 12.16 -13.98 3.97
C GLY A 12 13.06 -12.85 3.46
N THR A 13 12.63 -11.59 3.57
CA THR A 13 13.42 -10.41 3.21
C THR A 13 13.24 -9.31 4.26
N THR A 14 14.10 -8.29 4.22
CA THR A 14 14.01 -7.11 5.08
C THR A 14 12.95 -6.15 4.59
N ASP A 15 12.49 -5.22 5.43
CA ASP A 15 11.51 -4.19 5.03
C ASP A 15 11.98 -3.38 3.82
N ARG A 16 13.29 -3.07 3.75
CA ARG A 16 13.92 -2.43 2.60
C ARG A 16 13.74 -3.23 1.31
N GLY A 17 13.82 -4.56 1.38
CA GLY A 17 13.62 -5.45 0.24
C GLY A 17 12.13 -5.70 -0.07
N ALA A 18 11.28 -5.72 0.96
CA ALA A 18 9.84 -5.97 0.81
C ALA A 18 9.08 -4.76 0.25
N ARG A 19 9.45 -3.55 0.68
CA ARG A 19 8.79 -2.29 0.29
C ARG A 19 8.62 -2.14 -1.23
N PRO A 20 9.67 -2.26 -2.06
CA PRO A 20 9.51 -2.09 -3.50
C PRO A 20 8.59 -3.16 -4.12
N LEU A 21 8.62 -4.40 -3.63
CA LEU A 21 7.76 -5.47 -4.13
C LEU A 21 6.28 -5.19 -3.82
N CYS A 22 5.99 -4.79 -2.57
CA CYS A 22 4.63 -4.44 -2.17
C CYS A 22 4.12 -3.20 -2.91
N LEU A 23 4.95 -2.16 -3.06
CA LEU A 23 4.53 -0.92 -3.72
C LEU A 23 4.33 -1.13 -5.23
N ALA A 24 5.16 -1.94 -5.88
CA ALA A 24 4.96 -2.32 -7.28
C ALA A 24 3.62 -3.06 -7.43
N ALA A 25 3.38 -4.10 -6.63
CA ALA A 25 2.13 -4.86 -6.70
C ALA A 25 0.88 -4.01 -6.39
N LEU A 26 0.97 -3.07 -5.45
CA LEU A 26 -0.08 -2.10 -5.17
C LEU A 26 -0.35 -1.19 -6.37
N THR A 27 0.72 -0.67 -6.99
CA THR A 27 0.61 0.24 -8.14
C THR A 27 -0.01 -0.46 -9.35
N GLU A 28 0.39 -1.71 -9.63
CA GLU A 28 -0.21 -2.55 -10.67
C GLU A 28 -1.71 -2.80 -10.46
N VAL A 29 -2.13 -3.02 -9.22
CA VAL A 29 -3.56 -3.15 -8.89
C VAL A 29 -4.27 -1.80 -9.07
N ALA A 30 -3.67 -0.71 -8.59
CA ALA A 30 -4.25 0.63 -8.76
C ALA A 30 -4.44 1.00 -10.23
N LEU A 31 -3.46 0.68 -11.09
CA LEU A 31 -3.53 0.89 -12.53
C LEU A 31 -4.65 0.06 -13.18
N ARG A 32 -4.64 -1.26 -12.93
CA ARG A 32 -5.61 -2.20 -13.47
C ARG A 32 -7.05 -1.85 -13.08
N ASP A 33 -7.26 -1.46 -11.83
CA ASP A 33 -8.58 -1.19 -11.27
C ASP A 33 -9.02 0.26 -11.50
N GLY A 34 -8.21 1.08 -12.20
CA GLY A 34 -8.54 2.47 -12.52
C GLY A 34 -8.64 3.38 -11.29
N VAL A 35 -7.86 3.09 -10.24
CA VAL A 35 -7.86 3.89 -9.00
C VAL A 35 -7.35 5.30 -9.30
N ALA A 36 -8.06 6.33 -8.85
CA ALA A 36 -7.58 7.71 -8.87
C ALA A 36 -8.25 8.55 -7.77
N PRO A 37 -7.52 9.12 -6.79
CA PRO A 37 -6.06 9.07 -6.59
C PRO A 37 -5.57 7.94 -5.66
N LEU A 38 -4.33 7.48 -5.87
CA LEU A 38 -3.57 6.68 -4.90
C LEU A 38 -2.89 7.60 -3.87
N ILE A 39 -3.30 7.52 -2.61
CA ILE A 39 -2.74 8.33 -1.53
C ILE A 39 -1.90 7.45 -0.62
N ILE A 40 -0.68 7.90 -0.35
CA ILE A 40 0.32 7.21 0.48
C ILE A 40 0.69 8.13 1.63
N GLU A 41 0.81 7.59 2.84
CA GLU A 41 1.37 8.35 3.96
C GLU A 41 2.84 8.65 3.67
N ARG A 42 3.25 9.91 3.88
CA ARG A 42 4.61 10.36 3.64
C ARG A 42 5.52 9.87 4.76
N ASP A 43 6.58 9.19 4.35
CA ASP A 43 7.79 8.91 5.14
C ASP A 43 8.95 9.59 4.40
N GLU A 44 9.63 10.54 5.05
CA GLU A 44 10.67 11.35 4.41
C GLU A 44 11.86 10.53 3.91
N LEU A 45 12.12 9.36 4.50
CA LEU A 45 13.22 8.48 4.12
C LEU A 45 12.85 7.61 2.90
N LEU A 46 11.57 7.30 2.72
CA LEU A 46 11.08 6.40 1.67
C LEU A 46 10.47 7.14 0.47
N GLU A 47 9.94 8.35 0.68
CA GLU A 47 9.15 9.09 -0.32
C GLU A 47 9.85 9.19 -1.67
N ARG A 48 11.15 9.50 -1.69
CA ARG A 48 11.90 9.64 -2.94
C ARG A 48 11.95 8.31 -3.72
N ALA A 49 12.23 7.21 -3.03
CA ALA A 49 12.32 5.90 -3.66
C ALA A 49 10.94 5.42 -4.14
N ASP A 50 9.90 5.64 -3.33
CA ASP A 50 8.52 5.29 -3.66
C ASP A 50 8.02 6.07 -4.90
N ARG A 51 8.27 7.39 -4.95
CA ARG A 51 7.96 8.22 -6.13
C ARG A 51 8.64 7.70 -7.40
N GLN A 52 9.91 7.31 -7.31
CA GLN A 52 10.66 6.77 -8.46
C GLN A 52 10.06 5.44 -8.95
N LEU A 53 9.65 4.57 -8.03
CA LEU A 53 9.05 3.28 -8.36
C LEU A 53 7.68 3.46 -9.02
N ILE A 54 6.79 4.27 -8.45
CA ILE A 54 5.47 4.54 -9.02
C ILE A 54 5.61 5.21 -10.39
N ALA A 55 6.50 6.21 -10.52
CA ALA A 55 6.77 6.85 -11.80
C ALA A 55 7.36 5.89 -12.83
N ALA A 56 8.08 4.83 -12.42
CA ALA A 56 8.54 3.80 -13.34
C ALA A 56 7.39 2.95 -13.88
N ALA A 57 6.51 2.46 -13.01
CA ALA A 57 5.33 1.72 -13.42
C ALA A 57 4.42 2.55 -14.35
N LEU A 58 4.21 3.84 -14.05
CA LEU A 58 3.39 4.72 -14.88
C LEU A 58 3.94 4.93 -16.30
N ARG A 59 5.27 4.81 -16.51
CA ARG A 59 5.84 4.95 -17.86
C ARG A 59 5.44 3.81 -18.78
N ASP A 60 5.17 2.64 -18.22
CA ASP A 60 4.75 1.45 -18.97
C ASP A 60 3.22 1.47 -19.25
N HIS A 61 2.50 2.44 -18.68
CA HIS A 61 1.05 2.62 -18.79
C HIS A 61 0.68 4.10 -19.11
N PRO A 62 1.12 4.65 -20.26
CA PRO A 62 0.95 6.07 -20.58
C PRO A 62 -0.52 6.52 -20.72
N GLU A 63 -1.43 5.59 -21.01
CA GLU A 63 -2.88 5.82 -21.07
C GLU A 63 -3.58 5.86 -19.70
N ALA A 64 -2.90 5.44 -18.63
CA ALA A 64 -3.51 5.39 -17.31
C ALA A 64 -3.61 6.79 -16.66
N GLU A 65 -4.77 7.10 -16.09
CA GLU A 65 -5.02 8.37 -15.39
C GLU A 65 -4.67 8.33 -13.88
N LEU A 66 -3.84 7.36 -13.46
CA LEU A 66 -3.50 7.18 -12.05
C LEU A 66 -2.71 8.39 -11.51
N ARG A 67 -3.38 9.19 -10.68
CA ARG A 67 -2.76 10.25 -9.88
C ARG A 67 -2.32 9.69 -8.54
N TYR A 68 -1.15 10.11 -8.04
CA TYR A 68 -0.69 9.71 -6.71
C TYR A 68 -0.12 10.87 -5.90
N ALA A 69 -0.18 10.76 -4.58
CA ALA A 69 0.38 11.75 -3.65
C ALA A 69 0.91 11.11 -2.37
N HIS A 70 2.02 11.65 -1.86
CA HIS A 70 2.49 11.41 -0.50
C HIS A 70 2.03 12.57 0.39
N VAL A 71 1.32 12.27 1.48
CA VAL A 71 0.70 13.27 2.36
C VAL A 71 1.07 13.02 3.81
N ALA A 72 1.14 14.08 4.63
CA ALA A 72 1.36 13.92 6.06
C ALA A 72 0.20 13.17 6.72
N PRO A 73 0.43 12.51 7.87
CA PRO A 73 -0.61 11.80 8.60
C PRO A 73 -1.87 12.65 8.91
N HIS A 74 -1.69 13.94 9.20
CA HIS A 74 -2.80 14.85 9.52
C HIS A 74 -3.57 15.36 8.29
N GLU A 75 -3.01 15.26 7.08
CA GLU A 75 -3.65 15.75 5.85
C GLU A 75 -4.73 14.79 5.35
N LYS A 76 -4.58 13.49 5.62
CA LYS A 76 -5.56 12.44 5.28
C LYS A 76 -5.70 11.45 6.44
N PRO A 77 -6.43 11.84 7.51
CA PRO A 77 -6.55 11.01 8.71
C PRO A 77 -6.92 9.54 8.45
N PRO A 78 -7.82 9.17 7.52
CA PRO A 78 -8.16 7.77 7.28
C PRO A 78 -7.00 6.84 6.88
N LEU A 79 -5.81 7.36 6.49
CA LEU A 79 -4.66 6.55 6.12
C LEU A 79 -4.15 5.66 7.26
N TRP A 80 -4.40 6.02 8.53
CA TRP A 80 -4.01 5.21 9.69
C TRP A 80 -4.54 3.78 9.61
N VAL A 81 -5.66 3.54 8.92
CA VAL A 81 -6.26 2.20 8.77
C VAL A 81 -5.29 1.25 8.08
N SER A 82 -4.57 1.71 7.05
CA SER A 82 -3.59 0.88 6.35
C SER A 82 -2.42 0.46 7.25
N ASP A 83 -1.92 1.37 8.09
CA ASP A 83 -0.85 1.07 9.05
C ASP A 83 -1.33 0.09 10.12
N ALA A 84 -2.52 0.33 10.70
CA ALA A 84 -3.11 -0.56 11.69
C ALA A 84 -3.25 -2.00 11.16
N VAL A 85 -3.73 -2.16 9.92
CA VAL A 85 -3.84 -3.49 9.29
C VAL A 85 -2.46 -4.09 9.02
N ALA A 86 -1.54 -3.34 8.43
CA ALA A 86 -0.18 -3.82 8.13
C ALA A 86 0.54 -4.30 9.40
N ARG A 87 0.47 -3.51 10.48
CA ARG A 87 1.02 -3.88 11.80
C ARG A 87 0.35 -5.12 12.37
N GLY A 88 -0.95 -5.29 12.19
CA GLY A 88 -1.67 -6.50 12.60
C GLY A 88 -1.08 -7.77 11.95
N TYR A 89 -0.83 -7.72 10.64
CA TYR A 89 -0.22 -8.85 9.91
C TYR A 89 1.27 -9.06 10.17
N SER A 90 2.01 -8.00 10.52
CA SER A 90 3.42 -8.09 10.92
C SER A 90 3.59 -8.72 12.31
N ASN A 91 2.76 -8.31 13.28
CA ASN A 91 2.80 -8.83 14.64
C ASN A 91 2.26 -10.27 14.74
N GLY A 92 1.29 -10.62 13.90
CA GLY A 92 0.69 -11.96 13.89
C GLY A 92 -0.22 -12.23 15.09
N GLY A 93 -0.60 -13.51 15.24
CA GLY A 93 -1.41 -13.97 16.37
C GLY A 93 -2.76 -13.26 16.47
N ASP A 94 -3.13 -12.86 17.69
CA ASP A 94 -4.41 -12.21 17.94
C ASP A 94 -4.55 -10.87 17.23
N TRP A 95 -3.45 -10.17 16.90
CA TRP A 95 -3.51 -8.90 16.16
C TRP A 95 -4.11 -9.05 14.76
N VAL A 96 -3.90 -10.21 14.11
CA VAL A 96 -4.51 -10.50 12.80
C VAL A 96 -6.03 -10.60 12.95
N ARG A 97 -6.51 -11.27 14.00
CA ARG A 97 -7.95 -11.45 14.27
C ARG A 97 -8.69 -10.12 14.44
N HIS A 98 -8.01 -9.11 15.01
CA HIS A 98 -8.61 -7.78 15.21
C HIS A 98 -8.79 -7.00 13.91
N VAL A 99 -7.95 -7.24 12.90
CA VAL A 99 -7.98 -6.50 11.62
C VAL A 99 -8.66 -7.28 10.50
N GLU A 100 -8.79 -8.60 10.62
CA GLU A 100 -9.42 -9.47 9.61
C GLU A 100 -10.85 -9.05 9.26
N ALA A 101 -11.60 -8.50 10.22
CA ALA A 101 -12.98 -8.07 10.01
C ALA A 101 -13.17 -7.00 8.92
N ILE A 102 -12.11 -6.26 8.58
CA ILE A 102 -12.13 -5.21 7.55
C ILE A 102 -11.27 -5.55 6.32
N VAL A 103 -10.63 -6.72 6.31
CA VAL A 103 -9.77 -7.16 5.21
C VAL A 103 -10.61 -7.95 4.22
N GLU A 104 -10.73 -7.44 3.00
CA GLU A 104 -11.55 -8.05 1.94
C GLU A 104 -10.79 -9.23 1.31
N SER A 105 -10.68 -10.35 2.04
CA SER A 105 -10.24 -11.68 1.59
C SER A 105 -8.88 -11.81 0.85
N ARG A 106 -8.15 -10.72 0.59
CA ARG A 106 -6.96 -10.69 -0.25
C ARG A 106 -5.71 -10.38 0.57
N VAL A 107 -5.06 -11.44 1.03
CA VAL A 107 -3.65 -11.39 1.47
C VAL A 107 -2.81 -11.97 0.34
N THR A 108 -2.21 -11.10 -0.47
CA THR A 108 -1.34 -11.52 -1.57
C THR A 108 0.06 -11.76 -1.01
N ARG A 109 0.54 -13.01 -1.11
CA ARG A 109 1.93 -13.34 -0.81
C ARG A 109 2.75 -13.11 -2.09
N LEU A 110 3.76 -12.26 -1.97
CA LEU A 110 4.71 -11.94 -3.02
C LEU A 110 6.03 -12.69 -2.78
#